data_AF-A0A538NXI8-F1
#
_entry.id   AF-A0A538NXI8-F1
#
_cell.length_a   1.000
_cell.length_b   1.000
_cell.length_c   1.000
_cell.angle_alpha   90.00
_cell.angle_beta   90.00
_cell.angle_gamma   90.00
#
_symmetry.space_group_name_H-M   'P 1'
#
loop_
_entity.id
_entity.type
_entity.pdbx_description
1 polymer ?
#
loop_
_entity_poly.entity_id
_entity_poly.type
_entity_poly.pdbx_seq_one_letter_code
_entity_poly.pdbx_strand_id
1 'polypeptide(L)'
;MRSMIGPIIVPTRRSRAPWFVLALLFAAVSARAETEIRSLTGVINGHSTGGVTTDLVGNIYVADFGDFVWKITPEGERHVFASDLYGASGNAIDNEGNLLQSDFYGN
;
A
#
# COMPACT_ATOMS: atom_id res chain seq x y z
N MET A 1 -48.13 46.98 45.45
CA MET A 1 -46.79 46.34 45.42
C MET A 1 -46.70 45.47 44.16
N ARG A 2 -45.99 45.90 43.12
CA ARG A 2 -45.79 45.12 41.88
C ARG A 2 -44.47 44.37 42.00
N SER A 3 -44.53 43.03 41.99
CA SER A 3 -43.35 42.17 42.00
C SER A 3 -42.82 42.01 40.57
N MET A 4 -41.55 42.37 40.34
CA MET A 4 -40.83 42.15 39.10
C MET A 4 -40.09 40.81 39.19
N ILE A 5 -40.41 39.86 38.32
CA ILE A 5 -39.67 38.61 38.16
C ILE A 5 -38.93 38.69 36.83
N GLY A 6 -37.60 38.84 36.88
CA GLY A 6 -36.74 38.79 35.69
C GLY A 6 -36.48 37.35 35.24
N PRO A 7 -36.16 37.11 33.96
CA PRO A 7 -35.94 35.76 33.45
C PRO A 7 -34.61 35.18 33.95
N ILE A 8 -34.66 33.92 34.38
CA ILE A 8 -33.50 33.13 34.79
C ILE A 8 -32.79 32.62 33.52
N ILE A 9 -31.55 33.07 33.29
CA ILE A 9 -30.71 32.58 32.19
C ILE A 9 -29.98 31.32 32.68
N VAL A 10 -30.32 30.16 32.09
CA VAL A 10 -29.65 28.87 32.36
C VAL A 10 -28.44 28.75 31.40
N PRO A 11 -27.21 28.51 31.88
CA PRO A 11 -26.07 28.32 30.99
C PRO A 11 -26.13 26.93 30.35
N THR A 12 -26.17 26.90 29.01
CA THR A 12 -26.09 25.65 28.24
C THR A 12 -24.63 25.18 28.19
N ARG A 13 -24.35 24.06 28.85
CA ARG A 13 -23.07 23.36 28.80
C ARG A 13 -22.85 22.79 27.39
N ARG A 14 -22.09 23.48 26.54
CA ARG A 14 -21.66 22.95 25.23
C ARG A 14 -20.79 21.71 25.46
N SER A 15 -21.32 20.52 25.16
CA SER A 15 -20.60 19.26 25.29
C SER A 15 -19.52 19.15 24.21
N ARG A 16 -18.26 18.96 24.63
CA ARG A 16 -17.11 18.66 23.74
C ARG A 16 -17.10 17.19 23.27
N ALA A 17 -18.19 16.47 23.48
CA ALA A 17 -18.33 15.05 23.20
C ALA A 17 -18.24 14.64 21.71
N PRO A 18 -18.64 15.43 20.69
CA PRO A 18 -18.69 14.92 19.32
C PRO A 18 -17.29 14.67 18.72
N TRP A 19 -16.28 15.43 19.13
CA TRP A 19 -14.91 15.29 18.62
C TRP A 19 -14.20 14.04 19.14
N PHE A 20 -14.49 13.62 20.38
CA PHE A 20 -13.91 12.41 20.96
C PHE A 20 -14.47 11.14 20.33
N VAL A 21 -15.78 11.10 20.06
CA VAL A 21 -16.43 9.96 19.38
C VAL A 21 -15.94 9.85 17.93
N LEU A 22 -15.81 10.97 17.23
CA LEU A 22 -15.27 11.00 15.86
C LEU A 22 -13.79 10.61 15.82
N ALA A 23 -12.98 11.06 16.79
CA ALA A 23 -11.57 10.66 16.90
C ALA A 23 -11.41 9.17 17.23
N LEU A 24 -12.27 8.59 18.08
CA LEU A 24 -12.28 7.16 18.38
C LEU A 24 -12.75 6.31 17.18
N LEU A 25 -13.72 6.80 16.40
CA LEU A 25 -14.13 6.17 15.14
C LEU A 25 -12.99 6.18 14.12
N PHE A 26 -12.25 7.29 13.99
CA PHE A 26 -11.07 7.35 13.13
C PHE A 26 -9.92 6.46 13.62
N ALA A 27 -9.70 6.37 14.93
CA ALA A 27 -8.67 5.50 15.51
C ALA A 27 -9.00 4.00 15.36
N ALA A 28 -10.28 3.63 15.47
CA ALA A 28 -10.73 2.24 15.36
C ALA A 28 -10.66 1.70 13.91
N VAL A 29 -10.87 2.54 12.90
CA VAL A 29 -10.73 2.15 11.48
C VAL A 29 -9.27 1.89 11.10
N SER A 30 -8.31 2.50 11.81
CA SER A 30 -6.87 2.29 11.59
C SER A 30 -6.30 1.05 12.28
N ALA A 31 -7.10 0.27 13.01
CA ALA A 31 -6.62 -0.81 13.87
C ALA A 31 -7.15 -2.18 13.42
N ARG A 32 -6.58 -2.70 12.32
CA ARG A 32 -6.23 -4.12 12.06
C ARG A 32 -5.89 -4.29 10.58
N ALA A 33 -4.69 -3.88 10.21
CA ALA A 33 -4.02 -4.49 9.06
C ALA A 33 -3.32 -5.75 9.59
N GLU A 34 -4.04 -6.86 9.66
CA GLU A 34 -3.44 -8.15 9.92
C GLU A 34 -2.70 -8.58 8.64
N THR A 35 -1.43 -8.98 8.75
CA THR A 35 -0.65 -9.42 7.60
C THR A 35 -1.21 -10.74 7.08
N GLU A 36 -1.89 -10.69 5.94
CA GLU A 36 -2.41 -11.88 5.29
C GLU A 36 -1.42 -12.39 4.23
N ILE A 37 -1.04 -13.67 4.33
CA ILE A 37 -0.21 -14.31 3.31
C ILE A 37 -1.13 -14.79 2.18
N ARG A 38 -0.97 -14.22 0.99
CA ARG A 38 -1.71 -14.61 -0.22
C ARG A 38 -0.75 -14.95 -1.35
N SER A 39 -1.06 -16.02 -2.08
CA SER A 39 -0.38 -16.31 -3.35
C SER A 39 -1.03 -15.49 -4.45
N LEU A 40 -0.26 -14.61 -5.10
CA LEU A 40 -0.78 -13.75 -6.16
C LEU A 40 -0.73 -14.44 -7.53
N THR A 41 0.28 -15.28 -7.78
CA THR A 41 0.45 -16.04 -9.02
C THR A 41 0.81 -17.49 -8.68
N GLY A 42 0.66 -18.41 -9.65
CA GLY A 42 1.27 -19.74 -9.57
C GLY A 42 2.80 -19.69 -9.55
N VAL A 43 3.43 -20.84 -9.26
CA VAL A 43 4.90 -20.99 -9.23
C VAL A 43 5.53 -20.50 -10.54
N ILE A 44 6.65 -19.79 -10.44
CA ILE A 44 7.50 -19.45 -11.58
C ILE A 44 8.49 -20.62 -11.74
N ASN A 45 8.27 -21.49 -12.71
CA ASN A 45 9.10 -22.68 -12.92
C ASN A 45 10.41 -22.32 -13.64
N GLY A 46 11.51 -22.98 -13.27
CA GLY A 46 12.78 -22.88 -14.00
C GLY A 46 13.64 -21.67 -13.66
N HIS A 47 13.20 -20.82 -12.73
CA HIS A 47 13.87 -19.57 -12.39
C HIS A 47 13.98 -19.38 -10.88
N SER A 48 15.07 -18.77 -10.42
CA SER A 48 15.28 -18.43 -9.00
C SER A 48 14.75 -17.01 -8.78
N THR A 49 13.66 -16.80 -8.05
CA THR A 49 13.18 -15.43 -7.83
C THR A 49 14.19 -14.63 -7.00
N GLY A 50 14.59 -13.48 -7.52
CA GLY A 50 15.47 -12.51 -6.86
C GLY A 50 14.69 -11.36 -6.24
N GLY A 51 14.99 -10.16 -6.69
CA GLY A 51 14.43 -8.91 -6.20
C GLY A 51 12.96 -8.73 -6.58
N VAL A 52 12.22 -8.13 -5.65
CA VAL A 52 10.82 -7.77 -5.85
C VAL A 52 10.61 -6.29 -5.56
N THR A 53 9.80 -5.63 -6.37
CA THR A 53 9.35 -4.25 -6.13
C THR A 53 7.91 -4.07 -6.58
N THR A 54 7.23 -3.04 -6.08
CA THR A 54 5.82 -2.78 -6.37
C THR A 54 5.63 -1.34 -6.83
N ASP A 55 4.88 -1.13 -7.92
CA ASP A 55 4.51 0.22 -8.36
C ASP A 55 3.33 0.80 -7.55
N LEU A 56 3.00 2.08 -7.80
CA LEU A 56 1.92 2.79 -7.10
C LEU A 56 0.52 2.23 -7.36
N VAL A 57 0.35 1.42 -8.39
CA VAL A 57 -0.93 0.79 -8.76
C VAL A 57 -1.00 -0.64 -8.20
N GLY A 58 0.10 -1.14 -7.61
CA GLY A 58 0.18 -2.45 -6.97
C GLY A 58 0.63 -3.57 -7.89
N ASN A 59 1.18 -3.28 -9.08
CA ASN A 59 1.82 -4.33 -9.87
C ASN A 59 3.14 -4.73 -9.20
N ILE A 60 3.43 -6.03 -9.19
CA ILE A 60 4.65 -6.60 -8.64
C ILE A 60 5.61 -6.94 -9.77
N TYR A 61 6.85 -6.47 -9.66
CA TYR A 61 7.94 -6.78 -10.59
C TYR A 61 8.93 -7.71 -9.91
N VAL A 62 9.13 -8.89 -10.49
CA VAL A 62 9.96 -9.96 -9.92
C VAL A 62 11.10 -10.27 -10.89
N ALA A 63 12.33 -10.01 -10.45
CA ALA A 63 13.52 -10.49 -11.15
C ALA A 63 13.68 -11.99 -10.93
N ASP A 64 14.10 -12.74 -11.94
CA ASP A 64 14.07 -14.21 -11.90
C ASP A 64 15.45 -14.89 -11.88
N PHE A 65 16.52 -14.12 -11.65
CA PHE A 65 17.93 -14.53 -11.72
C PHE A 65 18.34 -15.27 -13.01
N GLY A 66 17.42 -15.45 -13.95
CA GLY A 66 17.67 -15.87 -15.31
C GLY A 66 17.76 -14.62 -16.16
N ASP A 67 16.86 -14.48 -17.13
CA ASP A 67 16.92 -13.43 -18.14
C ASP A 67 15.71 -12.48 -18.09
N PHE A 68 14.78 -12.69 -17.16
CA PHE A 68 13.49 -11.98 -17.19
C PHE A 68 13.21 -11.17 -15.92
N VAL A 69 12.43 -10.12 -16.13
CA VAL A 69 11.58 -9.53 -15.10
C VAL A 69 10.12 -9.85 -15.41
N TRP A 70 9.45 -10.48 -14.45
CA TRP A 70 8.01 -10.74 -14.52
C TRP A 70 7.24 -9.55 -13.95
N LYS A 71 6.16 -9.15 -14.61
CA LYS A 71 5.14 -8.26 -14.04
C LYS A 71 3.91 -9.09 -13.67
N ILE A 72 3.43 -8.89 -12.46
CA ILE A 72 2.23 -9.53 -11.91
C ILE A 72 1.25 -8.43 -11.52
N THR A 73 0.04 -8.44 -12.06
CA THR A 73 -0.99 -7.45 -11.72
C THR A 73 -1.58 -7.70 -10.33
N PRO A 74 -2.29 -6.74 -9.71
CA PRO A 74 -3.01 -6.96 -8.45
C PRO A 74 -4.02 -8.11 -8.49
N GLU A 75 -4.50 -8.47 -9.68
CA GLU A 75 -5.41 -9.59 -9.93
C GLU A 75 -4.69 -10.94 -10.07
N GLY A 76 -3.35 -10.92 -10.15
CA GLY A 76 -2.52 -12.12 -10.27
C GLY A 76 -2.13 -12.49 -11.68
N GLU A 77 -2.42 -11.66 -12.68
CA GLU A 77 -2.02 -11.93 -14.06
C GLU A 77 -0.52 -11.70 -14.25
N ARG A 78 0.20 -12.73 -14.69
CA ARG A 78 1.66 -12.71 -14.86
C ARG A 78 2.05 -12.67 -16.34
N HIS A 79 2.97 -11.77 -16.70
CA HIS A 79 3.58 -11.71 -18.03
C HIS A 79 5.06 -11.26 -17.94
N VAL A 80 5.82 -11.51 -19.01
CA VAL A 80 7.19 -11.00 -19.14
C VAL A 80 7.12 -9.49 -19.35
N PHE A 81 7.79 -8.73 -18.49
CA PHE A 81 7.89 -7.28 -18.59
C PHE A 81 9.16 -6.84 -19.34
N ALA A 82 10.27 -7.50 -19.02
CA ALA A 82 11.56 -7.29 -19.66
C ALA A 82 12.30 -8.63 -19.83
N SER A 83 13.16 -8.70 -20.85
CA SER A 83 14.01 -9.82 -21.19
C SER A 83 15.45 -9.37 -21.44
N ASP A 84 16.33 -10.35 -21.66
CA ASP A 84 17.75 -10.13 -21.99
C ASP A 84 18.55 -9.50 -20.84
N LEU A 85 18.12 -9.77 -19.60
CA LEU A 85 18.69 -9.25 -18.36
C LEU A 85 19.42 -10.37 -17.60
N TYR A 86 20.54 -10.85 -18.14
CA TYR A 86 21.22 -12.03 -17.59
C TYR A 86 21.61 -11.86 -16.12
N GLY A 87 21.13 -12.76 -15.27
CA GLY A 87 21.34 -12.69 -13.83
C GLY A 87 20.50 -11.60 -13.17
N ALA A 88 19.28 -11.37 -13.67
CA ALA A 88 18.39 -10.34 -13.14
C ALA A 88 18.22 -10.49 -11.63
N SER A 89 18.69 -9.48 -10.87
CA SER A 89 18.88 -9.62 -9.43
C SER A 89 18.04 -8.62 -8.63
N GLY A 90 18.43 -7.34 -8.57
CA GLY A 90 17.75 -6.30 -7.84
C GLY A 90 16.81 -5.47 -8.71
N ASN A 91 15.69 -5.04 -8.13
CA ASN A 91 14.73 -4.13 -8.75
C ASN A 91 14.46 -2.92 -7.84
N ALA A 92 14.28 -1.76 -8.42
CA ALA A 92 13.77 -0.54 -7.77
C ALA A 92 12.86 0.22 -8.73
N ILE A 93 11.97 1.05 -8.19
CA ILE A 93 11.15 1.98 -9.00
C ILE A 93 11.52 3.40 -8.59
N ASP A 94 11.81 4.24 -9.57
CA ASP A 94 12.10 5.66 -9.34
C ASP A 94 10.82 6.50 -9.18
N ASN A 95 10.98 7.79 -8.91
CA ASN A 95 9.85 8.70 -8.70
C ASN A 95 9.03 8.98 -9.97
N GLU A 96 9.57 8.66 -11.15
CA GLU A 96 8.89 8.80 -12.43
C GLU A 96 8.12 7.51 -12.80
N GLY A 97 8.32 6.43 -12.05
CA GLY A 97 7.69 5.14 -12.28
C GLY A 97 8.51 4.21 -13.17
N ASN A 98 9.78 4.53 -13.44
CA ASN A 98 10.66 3.66 -14.21
C ASN A 98 11.18 2.52 -13.33
N LEU A 99 11.23 1.30 -13.88
CA LEU A 99 11.86 0.16 -13.23
C LEU A 99 13.38 0.22 -13.48
N LEU A 100 14.14 0.41 -12.40
CA LEU A 100 15.59 0.26 -12.38
C LEU A 100 15.92 -1.19 -12.02
N GLN A 101 16.71 -1.84 -12.86
CA GLN A 101 17.03 -3.26 -12.72
C GLN A 101 18.55 -3.44 -12.75
N SER A 102 19.05 -4.38 -11.95
CA SER A 102 20.46 -4.78 -11.98
C SER A 102 20.61 -6.21 -12.51
N ASP A 103 21.44 -6.38 -13.53
CA ASP A 103 21.85 -7.66 -14.09
C ASP A 103 23.38 -7.83 -13.93
N PHE A 104 23.92 -8.99 -14.33
CA PHE A 104 25.34 -9.29 -14.12
C PHE A 104 26.27 -8.77 -15.22
N TYR A 105 25.74 -8.45 -16.39
CA TYR A 105 26.57 -8.08 -17.54
C TYR A 105 26.33 -6.66 -18.05
N GLY A 106 25.41 -5.89 -17.46
CA GLY A 106 25.22 -4.47 -17.64
C GLY A 106 25.26 -4.03 -19.09
N ASN A 107 24.16 -4.21 -19.83
CA ASN A 107 24.01 -3.59 -21.15
C ASN A 107 23.50 -2.14 -21.04
#